data_AF-A0A5B0EYB2-F1
#
_entry.id   AF-A0A5B0EYB2-F1
#
_cell.length_a   1.000
_cell.length_b   1.000
_cell.length_c   1.000
_cell.angle_alpha   90.00
_cell.angle_beta   90.00
_cell.angle_gamma   90.00
#
_symmetry.space_group_name_H-M   'P 1'
#
loop_
_entity.id
_entity.type
_entity.pdbx_description
1 polymer ?
#
loop_
_entity_poly.entity_id
_entity_poly.type
_entity_poly.pdbx_seq_one_letter_code
_entity_poly.pdbx_strand_id
1 'polypeptide(L)'
;MEIGSTASAVSYPLGMWGSWSGYEQHIAEAQREYLAIKKTVMLLAEKVLEEQWNEEAQGLMEKGAKLWAVKRMLGDDQISLRRLVLPKEGEDFHAWGSRELAERSYKYNEQDVLTL
;
A
#
# COMPACT_ATOMS: atom_id res chain seq x y z
N MET A 1 42.76 39.29 16.21
CA MET A 1 42.40 40.36 15.26
C MET A 1 41.11 39.89 14.60
N GLU A 2 40.00 40.47 15.01
CA GLU A 2 38.64 40.00 14.71
C GLU A 2 38.29 40.23 13.24
N ILE A 3 37.73 39.19 12.59
CA ILE A 3 37.12 39.30 11.27
C ILE A 3 35.68 39.79 11.46
N GLY A 4 35.48 41.09 11.25
CA GLY A 4 34.18 41.75 11.35
C GLY A 4 33.19 41.23 10.30
N SER A 5 32.12 40.61 10.78
CA SER A 5 30.94 40.20 10.02
C SER A 5 30.18 41.44 9.52
N THR A 6 30.34 41.79 8.24
CA THR A 6 29.46 42.76 7.58
C THR A 6 28.16 42.07 7.19
N ALA A 7 27.25 41.92 8.16
CA ALA A 7 25.85 41.70 7.87
C ALA A 7 25.33 43.00 7.23
N SER A 8 25.27 43.02 5.90
CA SER A 8 24.69 44.14 5.15
C SER A 8 23.19 44.18 5.46
N ALA A 9 22.81 45.04 6.40
CA ALA A 9 21.42 45.29 6.73
C ALA A 9 20.78 46.03 5.54
N VAL A 10 20.08 45.28 4.70
CA VAL A 10 19.21 45.87 3.68
C VAL A 10 18.07 46.56 4.43
N SER A 11 18.18 47.87 4.62
CA SER A 11 17.19 48.70 5.29
C SER A 11 15.99 48.92 4.36
N TYR A 12 14.94 48.11 4.53
CA TYR A 12 13.68 48.27 3.80
C TYR A 12 12.79 49.36 4.45
N PRO A 13 12.07 50.17 3.65
CA PRO A 13 11.18 51.21 4.17
C PRO A 13 10.06 50.64 5.03
N LEU A 14 9.76 51.32 6.16
CA LEU A 14 8.86 50.87 7.25
C LEU A 14 7.41 50.55 6.84
N GLY A 15 6.99 50.81 5.59
CA GLY A 15 5.66 50.47 5.07
C GLY A 15 5.52 49.08 4.44
N MET A 16 6.63 48.34 4.27
CA MET A 16 6.61 47.05 3.55
C MET A 16 6.33 45.84 4.46
N TRP A 17 6.50 45.96 5.78
CA TRP A 17 6.40 44.83 6.71
C TRP A 17 5.02 44.16 6.76
N GLY A 18 3.93 44.93 6.56
CA GLY A 18 2.57 44.40 6.53
C GLY A 18 2.19 43.65 5.24
N SER A 19 2.86 43.94 4.11
CA SER A 19 2.58 43.27 2.83
C SER A 19 3.33 41.94 2.70
N TRP A 20 4.54 41.83 3.26
CA TRP A 20 5.31 40.59 3.25
C TRP A 20 4.78 39.59 4.29
N SER A 21 4.28 40.05 5.45
CA SER A 21 3.66 39.16 6.45
C SER A 21 2.39 38.49 5.93
N GLY A 22 1.58 39.20 5.14
CA GLY A 22 0.42 38.62 4.46
C GLY A 22 0.82 37.61 3.38
N TYR A 23 1.89 37.89 2.62
CA TYR A 23 2.40 36.98 1.60
C TYR A 23 2.96 35.68 2.19
N GLU A 24 3.75 35.75 3.27
CA GLU A 24 4.23 34.58 4.00
C GLU A 24 3.08 33.77 4.62
N GLN A 25 2.04 34.45 5.12
CA GLN A 25 0.83 33.79 5.62
C GLN A 25 0.11 33.01 4.51
N HIS A 26 -0.06 33.60 3.32
CA HIS A 26 -0.68 32.91 2.18
C HIS A 26 0.15 31.74 1.65
N ILE A 27 1.50 31.84 1.67
CA ILE A 27 2.38 30.71 1.34
C ILE A 27 2.20 29.58 2.37
N ALA A 28 2.18 29.90 3.66
CA ALA A 28 2.01 28.91 4.72
C ALA A 28 0.62 28.24 4.65
N GLU A 29 -0.42 28.98 4.30
CA GLU A 29 -1.77 28.48 4.08
C GLU A 29 -1.83 27.54 2.87
N ALA A 30 -1.29 27.94 1.72
CA ALA A 30 -1.22 27.10 0.53
C ALA A 30 -0.41 25.80 0.77
N GLN A 31 0.67 25.86 1.55
CA GLN A 31 1.43 24.68 1.94
C GLN A 31 0.63 23.73 2.83
N ARG A 32 -0.15 24.26 3.78
CA ARG A 32 -1.02 23.44 4.64
C ARG A 32 -2.11 22.76 3.82
N GLU A 33 -2.75 23.46 2.91
CA GLU A 33 -3.77 22.90 2.03
C GLU A 33 -3.19 21.83 1.11
N TYR A 34 -2.03 22.09 0.51
CA TYR A 34 -1.32 21.11 -0.31
C TYR A 34 -1.00 19.83 0.48
N LEU A 35 -0.50 19.97 1.72
CA LEU A 35 -0.20 18.82 2.57
C LEU A 35 -1.47 18.05 2.98
N ALA A 36 -2.58 18.76 3.23
CA ALA A 36 -3.86 18.13 3.51
C ALA A 36 -4.38 17.33 2.31
N ILE A 37 -4.34 17.90 1.10
CA ILE A 37 -4.73 17.21 -0.13
C ILE A 37 -3.82 16.00 -0.38
N LYS A 38 -2.51 16.17 -0.23
CA LYS A 38 -1.54 15.07 -0.40
C LYS A 38 -1.83 13.92 0.55
N LYS A 39 -2.14 14.20 1.82
CA LYS A 39 -2.53 13.19 2.80
C LYS A 39 -3.81 12.47 2.37
N THR A 40 -4.83 13.20 1.92
CA THR A 40 -6.07 12.60 1.40
C THR A 40 -5.82 11.70 0.19
N VAL A 41 -4.99 12.13 -0.76
CA VAL A 41 -4.62 11.33 -1.94
C VAL A 41 -3.87 10.06 -1.52
N MET A 42 -2.96 10.15 -0.55
CA MET A 42 -2.24 8.98 -0.02
C MET A 42 -3.18 7.96 0.63
N LEU A 43 -4.17 8.42 1.41
CA LEU A 43 -5.17 7.54 2.03
C LEU A 43 -6.05 6.86 0.98
N LEU A 44 -6.41 7.57 -0.09
CA LEU A 44 -7.16 6.97 -1.20
C LEU A 44 -6.31 5.95 -1.96
N ALA A 45 -5.04 6.25 -2.22
CA ALA A 45 -4.12 5.34 -2.87
C ALA A 45 -3.89 4.06 -2.04
N GLU A 46 -3.76 4.20 -0.71
CA GLU A 46 -3.69 3.08 0.23
C GLU A 46 -4.92 2.17 0.09
N LYS A 47 -6.13 2.73 0.14
CA LYS A 47 -7.37 1.94 0.01
C LYS A 47 -7.46 1.18 -1.32
N VAL A 48 -7.11 1.81 -2.43
CA VAL A 48 -7.08 1.15 -3.74
C VAL A 48 -6.06 0.01 -3.77
N LEU A 49 -4.89 0.21 -3.15
CA LEU A 49 -3.86 -0.83 -3.08
C LEU A 49 -4.25 -1.99 -2.16
N GLU A 50 -4.92 -1.72 -1.04
CA GLU A 50 -5.47 -2.77 -0.16
C GLU A 50 -6.47 -3.66 -0.93
N GLU A 51 -7.37 -3.06 -1.71
CA GLU A 51 -8.34 -3.77 -2.54
C GLU A 51 -7.65 -4.63 -3.61
N GLN A 52 -6.73 -4.03 -4.39
CA GLN A 52 -5.98 -4.74 -5.44
C GLN A 52 -5.14 -5.88 -4.86
N TRP A 53 -4.46 -5.65 -3.73
CA TRP A 53 -3.72 -6.68 -3.03
C TRP A 53 -4.61 -7.88 -2.66
N ASN A 54 -5.78 -7.61 -2.09
CA ASN A 54 -6.72 -8.64 -1.70
C ASN A 54 -7.27 -9.43 -2.90
N GLU A 55 -7.57 -8.77 -4.01
CA GLU A 55 -7.99 -9.42 -5.26
C GLU A 55 -6.89 -10.33 -5.83
N GLU A 56 -5.66 -9.84 -5.91
CA GLU A 56 -4.52 -10.64 -6.38
C GLU A 56 -4.22 -11.83 -5.47
N ALA A 57 -4.28 -11.62 -4.14
CA ALA A 57 -4.11 -12.67 -3.15
C ALA A 57 -5.20 -13.76 -3.29
N GLN A 58 -6.46 -13.37 -3.53
CA GLN A 58 -7.52 -14.33 -3.80
C GLN A 58 -7.25 -15.12 -5.09
N GLY A 59 -6.83 -14.46 -6.17
CA GLY A 59 -6.46 -15.13 -7.42
C GLY A 59 -5.29 -16.11 -7.24
N LEU A 60 -4.31 -15.77 -6.40
CA LEU A 60 -3.21 -16.66 -6.03
C LEU A 60 -3.70 -17.86 -5.22
N MET A 61 -4.66 -17.66 -4.31
CA MET A 61 -5.27 -18.74 -3.54
C MET A 61 -6.06 -19.72 -4.42
N GLU A 62 -6.78 -19.22 -5.43
CA GLU A 62 -7.50 -20.07 -6.39
C GLU A 62 -6.55 -20.92 -7.22
N LYS A 63 -5.49 -20.30 -7.78
CA LYS A 63 -4.43 -21.02 -8.51
C LYS A 63 -3.71 -22.01 -7.61
N GLY A 64 -3.38 -21.61 -6.38
CA GLY A 64 -2.75 -22.47 -5.38
C GLY A 64 -3.61 -23.67 -5.00
N ALA A 65 -4.93 -23.49 -4.89
CA ALA A 65 -5.87 -24.56 -4.58
C ALA A 65 -6.00 -25.56 -5.74
N LYS A 66 -6.01 -25.08 -7.00
CA LYS A 66 -5.93 -25.97 -8.18
C LYS A 66 -4.62 -26.77 -8.18
N LEU A 67 -3.47 -26.10 -7.97
CA LEU A 67 -2.16 -26.77 -7.90
C LEU A 67 -2.09 -27.80 -6.77
N TRP A 68 -2.68 -27.48 -5.60
CA TRP A 68 -2.80 -28.42 -4.49
C TRP A 68 -3.61 -29.65 -4.90
N ALA A 69 -4.73 -29.47 -5.59
CA ALA A 69 -5.55 -30.58 -6.08
C ALA A 69 -4.75 -31.49 -7.01
N VAL A 70 -3.98 -30.93 -7.95
CA VAL A 70 -3.10 -31.70 -8.86
C VAL A 70 -2.09 -32.52 -8.07
N LYS A 71 -1.34 -31.89 -7.16
CA LYS A 71 -0.35 -32.59 -6.34
C LYS A 71 -0.97 -33.72 -5.53
N ARG A 72 -2.15 -33.48 -4.93
CA ARG A 72 -2.91 -34.51 -4.21
C ARG A 72 -3.30 -35.68 -5.12
N MET A 73 -3.81 -35.40 -6.32
CA MET A 73 -4.20 -36.44 -7.29
C MET A 73 -3.01 -37.28 -7.76
N LEU A 74 -1.83 -36.66 -7.85
CA LEU A 74 -0.57 -37.34 -8.19
C LEU A 74 0.10 -38.05 -7.00
N GLY A 75 -0.45 -37.92 -5.77
CA GLY A 75 0.16 -38.47 -4.56
C GLY A 75 1.44 -37.76 -4.10
N ASP A 76 1.69 -36.54 -4.58
CA ASP A 76 2.87 -35.72 -4.26
C ASP A 76 2.65 -34.83 -3.03
N ASP A 77 3.73 -34.52 -2.31
CA ASP A 77 3.68 -33.68 -1.11
C ASP A 77 3.56 -32.18 -1.48
N GLN A 78 2.80 -31.45 -0.66
CA GLN A 78 2.51 -30.03 -0.81
C GLN A 78 3.36 -29.13 0.10
N ILE A 79 4.55 -29.57 0.52
CA ILE A 79 5.42 -28.87 1.50
C ILE A 79 5.62 -27.39 1.15
N SER A 80 5.85 -27.06 -0.12
CA SER A 80 6.07 -25.67 -0.54
C SER A 80 4.82 -24.80 -0.36
N LEU A 81 3.62 -25.33 -0.65
CA LEU A 81 2.35 -24.63 -0.50
C LEU A 81 1.91 -24.52 0.97
N ARG A 82 2.39 -25.41 1.85
CA ARG A 82 2.11 -25.35 3.29
C ARG A 82 2.63 -24.08 3.96
N ARG A 83 3.65 -23.45 3.37
CA ARG A 83 4.27 -22.20 3.85
C ARG A 83 3.58 -20.94 3.34
N LEU A 84 2.61 -21.05 2.43
CA LEU A 84 1.91 -19.88 1.91
C LEU A 84 1.03 -19.28 3.02
N VAL A 85 1.29 -18.00 3.31
CA VAL A 85 0.48 -17.15 4.18
C VAL A 85 0.37 -15.80 3.49
N LEU A 86 -0.85 -15.38 3.16
CA LEU A 86 -1.14 -14.09 2.54
C LEU A 86 -2.01 -13.29 3.51
N PRO A 87 -1.57 -12.13 4.00
CA PRO A 87 -2.42 -11.26 4.80
C PRO A 87 -3.55 -10.71 3.94
N LYS A 88 -4.74 -10.61 4.53
CA LYS A 88 -5.80 -9.73 4.02
C LYS A 88 -5.54 -8.34 4.59
N GLU A 89 -5.44 -7.34 3.72
CA GLU A 89 -5.26 -5.94 4.14
C GLU A 89 -6.63 -5.26 4.29
N GLY A 90 -6.74 -4.27 5.18
CA GLY A 90 -7.99 -3.56 5.49
C GLY A 90 -8.63 -3.97 6.82
N GLU A 91 -9.97 -3.94 6.90
CA GLU A 91 -10.69 -4.06 8.20
C GLU A 91 -10.71 -5.48 8.79
N ASP A 92 -10.42 -6.51 7.99
CA ASP A 92 -10.42 -7.90 8.41
C ASP A 92 -9.00 -8.44 8.54
N PHE A 93 -8.51 -8.57 9.77
CA PHE A 93 -7.20 -9.15 10.11
C PHE A 93 -7.19 -10.69 9.97
N HIS A 94 -7.58 -11.20 8.81
CA HIS A 94 -7.50 -12.62 8.45
C HIS A 94 -6.26 -12.86 7.58
N ALA A 95 -5.69 -14.06 7.66
CA ALA A 95 -4.64 -14.48 6.75
C ALA A 95 -5.12 -15.71 5.99
N TRP A 96 -5.05 -15.64 4.66
CA TRP A 96 -5.24 -16.81 3.82
C TRP A 96 -4.00 -17.70 3.93
N GLY A 97 -4.22 -18.97 4.24
CA GLY A 97 -3.13 -19.90 4.51
C GLY A 97 -3.35 -21.27 3.89
N SER A 98 -2.37 -22.14 4.10
CA SER A 98 -2.37 -23.50 3.56
C SER A 98 -3.58 -24.36 3.95
N ARG A 99 -4.18 -24.12 5.12
CA ARG A 99 -5.45 -24.77 5.50
C ARG A 99 -6.59 -24.40 4.56
N GLU A 100 -6.72 -23.12 4.24
CA GLU A 100 -7.78 -22.63 3.36
C GLU A 100 -7.53 -23.03 1.90
N LEU A 101 -6.26 -23.10 1.47
CA LEU A 101 -5.90 -23.74 0.19
C LEU A 101 -6.37 -25.18 0.12
N ALA A 102 -6.05 -25.98 1.15
CA ALA A 102 -6.44 -27.39 1.21
C ALA A 102 -7.97 -27.54 1.16
N GLU A 103 -8.71 -26.76 1.95
CA GLU A 103 -10.17 -26.74 1.95
C GLU A 103 -10.75 -26.38 0.56
N ARG A 104 -10.23 -25.34 -0.09
CA ARG A 104 -10.65 -24.94 -1.44
C ARG A 104 -10.28 -25.98 -2.51
N SER A 105 -9.16 -26.69 -2.36
CA SER A 105 -8.69 -27.70 -3.32
C SER A 105 -9.67 -28.87 -3.51
N TYR A 106 -10.51 -29.16 -2.53
CA TYR A 106 -11.51 -30.23 -2.62
C TYR A 106 -12.65 -29.91 -3.61
N LYS A 107 -12.77 -28.66 -4.05
CA LYS A 107 -13.77 -28.25 -5.05
C LYS A 107 -13.39 -28.64 -6.49
N TYR A 108 -12.11 -28.93 -6.76
CA TYR A 108 -11.64 -29.26 -8.10
C TYR A 108 -11.59 -30.76 -8.33
N ASN A 109 -12.18 -31.19 -9.45
CA ASN A 109 -12.05 -32.53 -10.00
C ASN A 109 -10.99 -32.57 -11.13
N GLU A 110 -10.75 -33.75 -11.70
CA GLU A 110 -9.76 -33.96 -12.76
C GLU A 110 -10.05 -33.08 -13.99
N GLN A 111 -11.32 -32.97 -14.41
CA GLN A 111 -11.72 -32.16 -15.56
C GLN A 111 -11.49 -30.66 -15.33
N ASP A 112 -11.75 -30.18 -14.11
CA ASP A 112 -11.52 -28.77 -13.73
C ASP A 112 -10.03 -28.39 -13.75
N VAL A 113 -9.17 -29.37 -13.48
CA VAL A 113 -7.70 -29.21 -13.50
C VAL A 113 -7.16 -29.23 -14.92
N LEU A 114 -7.71 -30.08 -15.79
CA LEU A 114 -7.27 -30.23 -17.18
C LEU A 114 -7.72 -29.07 -18.08
N THR A 115 -8.68 -28.26 -17.62
CA THR A 115 -9.15 -27.05 -18.33
C THR A 115 -8.46 -25.81 -17.73
N LEU A 116 -7.48 -25.26 -18.46
CA LEU A 116 -6.68 -24.10 -18.03
C LEU A 116 -7.44 -22.77 -18.12
#